data_AF-A0A1Y1WTM2-F1
#
_entry.id   AF-A0A1Y1WTM2-F1
#
_cell.length_a   1.000
_cell.length_b   1.000
_cell.length_c   1.000
_cell.angle_alpha   90.00
_cell.angle_beta   90.00
_cell.angle_gamma   90.00
#
_symmetry.space_group_name_H-M   'P 1'
#
loop_
_entity.id
_entity.type
_entity.pdbx_description
1 polymer ?
#
loop_
_entity_poly.entity_id
_entity_poly.type
_entity_poly.pdbx_seq_one_letter_code
_entity_poly.pdbx_strand_id
1 'polypeptide(L)' 'MSSQFYGDLRTQSPQRITYICGDCGVENEIRAKEPIRCRDCGHRIMYKKRTKRMVQFEAR' A
#
# COMPACT_ATOMS: atom_id res chain seq x y z
N MET A 1 18.94 39.15 -5.38
CA MET A 1 19.46 37.91 -5.98
C MET A 1 19.81 36.98 -4.83
N SER A 2 19.16 35.87 -4.51
CA SER A 2 18.30 35.00 -5.30
C SER A 2 17.43 34.19 -4.33
N SER A 3 16.12 34.38 -4.42
CA SER A 3 15.09 33.62 -3.73
C SER A 3 14.90 32.24 -4.40
N GLN A 4 15.72 31.24 -4.04
CA GLN A 4 15.71 29.93 -4.73
C GLN A 4 15.74 28.69 -3.81
N PHE A 5 15.17 28.74 -2.60
CA PHE A 5 15.11 27.56 -1.72
C PHE A 5 13.71 27.21 -1.19
N TYR A 6 12.67 27.37 -2.02
CA TYR A 6 11.40 26.66 -1.82
C TYR A 6 11.16 25.72 -2.99
N GLY A 7 11.11 24.41 -2.73
CA GLY A 7 10.59 23.46 -3.71
C GLY A 7 11.15 22.06 -3.59
N ASP A 8 10.69 21.30 -2.59
CA ASP A 8 10.74 19.84 -2.67
C ASP A 8 9.37 19.28 -2.31
N LEU A 9 8.34 19.72 -3.06
CA LEU A 9 7.06 19.02 -3.10
C LEU A 9 7.30 17.68 -3.79
N ARG A 10 7.71 16.68 -3.02
CA ARG A 10 7.64 15.29 -3.42
C ARG A 10 6.18 14.93 -3.64
N THR A 11 5.71 15.12 -4.87
CA THR A 11 4.50 14.48 -5.39
C THR A 11 4.73 12.98 -5.27
N GLN A 12 4.35 12.40 -4.13
CA GLN A 12 4.36 10.95 -3.96
C GLN A 12 3.35 10.42 -4.97
N SER A 13 3.86 9.83 -6.06
CA SER A 13 3.02 9.07 -6.97
C SER A 13 2.22 8.06 -6.13
N PRO A 14 0.92 7.87 -6.41
CA PRO A 14 0.08 6.97 -5.64
C PRO A 14 0.71 5.58 -5.68
N GLN A 15 1.28 5.17 -4.56
CA GLN A 15 1.98 3.90 -4.43
C GLN A 15 0.96 2.78 -4.68
N ARG A 16 1.28 1.87 -5.61
CA ARG A 16 0.44 0.68 -5.83
C ARG A 16 0.44 -0.15 -4.54
N ILE A 17 -0.72 -0.31 -3.93
CA ILE A 17 -0.87 -1.05 -2.69
C ILE A 17 -1.11 -2.52 -3.03
N THR A 18 -0.23 -3.38 -2.56
CA THR A 18 -0.41 -4.84 -2.65
C THR A 18 -1.25 -5.34 -1.47
N TYR A 19 -2.26 -6.14 -1.79
CA TYR A 19 -3.13 -6.82 -0.84
C TYR A 19 -2.83 -8.32 -0.84
N ILE A 20 -3.08 -9.00 0.27
CA ILE A 20 -2.88 -10.44 0.43
C ILE A 20 -4.25 -11.08 0.59
N CYS A 21 -4.56 -12.14 -0.16
CA CYS A 21 -5.83 -12.85 0.00
C CYS A 21 -5.91 -13.57 1.35
N GLY A 22 -7.08 -13.51 1.99
CA GLY A 22 -7.29 -14.17 3.28
C GLY A 22 -7.30 -15.70 3.23
N ASP A 23 -7.54 -16.30 2.05
CA ASP A 23 -7.67 -17.75 1.91
C ASP A 23 -6.42 -18.36 1.24
N CYS A 24 -6.07 -17.93 0.02
CA CYS A 24 -4.91 -18.47 -0.69
C CYS A 24 -3.58 -17.77 -0.37
N GLY A 25 -3.59 -16.67 0.38
CA GLY A 25 -2.37 -15.92 0.72
C GLY A 25 -1.70 -15.20 -0.46
N VAL A 26 -2.27 -15.24 -1.67
CA VAL A 26 -1.66 -14.66 -2.86
C VAL A 26 -1.75 -13.13 -2.85
N GLU A 27 -0.67 -12.51 -3.29
CA GLU A 27 -0.56 -11.07 -3.48
C GLU A 27 -1.36 -10.60 -4.70
N ASN A 28 -2.22 -9.60 -4.49
CA ASN A 28 -3.08 -9.02 -5.50
C ASN A 28 -2.90 -7.49 -5.53
N GLU A 29 -2.72 -6.93 -6.72
CA GLU A 29 -2.77 -5.48 -6.94
C GLU A 29 -4.21 -5.08 -7.27
N ILE A 30 -4.83 -4.27 -6.40
CA ILE A 30 -6.20 -3.77 -6.57
C ILE A 30 -6.15 -2.25 -6.64
N ARG A 31 -6.73 -1.66 -7.69
CA ARG A 31 -6.82 -0.20 -7.83
C ARG A 31 -7.99 0.37 -7.04
N ALA A 32 -7.94 1.66 -6.74
CA ALA A 32 -9.09 2.35 -6.16
C ALA A 32 -10.31 2.22 -7.09
N LYS A 33 -11.48 1.92 -6.51
CA LYS A 33 -12.77 1.68 -7.19
C LYS A 33 -12.90 0.36 -7.98
N GLU A 34 -11.85 -0.47 -8.02
CA GLU A 34 -11.94 -1.83 -8.60
C GLU A 34 -12.65 -2.77 -7.61
N PRO A 35 -13.47 -3.73 -8.10
CA PRO A 35 -14.11 -4.71 -7.21
C PRO A 35 -13.08 -5.60 -6.50
N ILE A 36 -13.27 -5.81 -5.20
CA ILE A 36 -12.37 -6.64 -4.39
C ILE A 36 -12.66 -8.11 -4.67
N ARG A 37 -11.77 -8.76 -5.44
CA ARG A 37 -11.77 -10.21 -5.68
C ARG A 37 -10.34 -10.69 -5.85
N CYS A 38 -10.01 -11.82 -5.24
CA CYS A 38 -8.78 -12.53 -5.55
C CYS A 38 -8.84 -13.10 -6.98
N ARG A 39 -7.76 -12.97 -7.75
CA ARG A 39 -7.69 -13.45 -9.14
C ARG A 39 -7.63 -14.98 -9.26
N ASP A 40 -7.14 -15.67 -8.23
CA ASP A 40 -6.93 -17.11 -8.28
C ASP A 40 -8.08 -17.90 -7.65
N CYS A 41 -8.58 -17.48 -6.48
CA CYS A 41 -9.62 -18.23 -5.75
C CYS A 41 -11.01 -17.57 -5.74
N GLY A 42 -11.13 -16.32 -6.21
CA GLY A 42 -12.41 -15.59 -6.21
C GLY A 42 -12.90 -15.11 -4.83
N HIS A 43 -12.14 -15.38 -3.76
CA HIS A 43 -12.44 -14.91 -2.41
C HIS A 43 -12.39 -13.37 -2.33
N ARG A 44 -13.19 -12.78 -1.43
CA ARG A 44 -13.42 -11.31 -1.38
C ARG A 44 -12.83 -10.61 -0.15
N ILE A 45 -12.19 -11.37 0.74
CA ILE A 45 -11.50 -10.82 1.91
C ILE A 45 -10.00 -10.72 1.59
N MET A 46 -9.46 -9.52 1.78
CA MET A 46 -8.05 -9.21 1.50
C MET A 46 -7.45 -8.42 2.68
N TYR A 47 -6.23 -8.77 3.07
CA TYR A 47 -5.44 -8.06 4.07
C TYR A 47 -4.47 -7.09 3.40
N LYS A 48 -4.21 -5.95 4.04
CA LYS A 48 -3.17 -5.03 3.59
C LYS A 48 -1.79 -5.57 4.00
N LYS A 49 -0.82 -5.56 3.08
CA LYS A 49 0.55 -5.99 3.39
C LYS A 49 1.18 -5.10 4.48
N ARG A 50 1.96 -5.71 5.38
CA ARG A 50 2.71 -4.99 6.43
C ARG A 50 3.64 -3.96 5.79
N THR A 51 3.81 -2.81 6.45
CA THR A 51 4.79 -1.81 6.02
C THR A 51 6.21 -2.36 6.10
N LYS A 52 7.06 -1.98 5.14
CA LYS A 52 8.51 -2.25 5.18
C LYS A 52 9.28 -1.20 6.02
N ARG A 53 8.61 -0.12 6.43
CA ARG A 53 9.21 0.92 7.28
C ARG A 53 9.43 0.36 8.68
N MET A 54 10.55 0.69 9.31
CA MET A 54 10.81 0.35 10.70
C MET A 54 9.76 1.01 11.61
N VAL A 55 9.27 0.25 12.58
CA VAL A 55 8.32 0.73 13.60
C VAL A 55 8.98 0.48 14.95
N GLN A 56 9.09 1.53 15.77
CA GLN A 56 9.62 1.46 17.13
C GLN A 56 8.45 1.41 18.11
N PHE A 57 8.54 0.50 19.07
CA PHE A 57 7.55 0.34 20.14
C PHE A 57 8.25 0.45 21.50
N GLU A 58 7.58 1.06 22.48
CA GLU A 58 8.02 1.08 23.88
C GLU A 58 7.30 -0.05 24.65
N ALA A 59 8.03 -0.75 25.53
CA ALA A 59 7.46 -1.76 26.42
C ALA A 59 6.92 -1.07 27.68
N ARG A 60 5.61 -0.82 27.70
CA ARG A 60 4.88 -0.31 28.87
C ARG A 60 4.05 -1.41 29.51
#